data_AF-A0A7D5T740-F1
#
_entry.id   AF-A0A7D5T740-F1
#
_cell.length_a   1.000
_cell.length_b   1.000
_cell.length_c   1.000
_cell.angle_alpha   90.00
_cell.angle_beta   90.00
_cell.angle_gamma   90.00
#
_symmetry.space_group_name_H-M   'P 1'
#
loop_
_entity.id
_entity.type
_entity.pdbx_description
1 polymer ?
#
loop_
_entity_poly.entity_id
_entity_poly.type
_entity_poly.pdbx_seq_one_letter_code
_entity_poly.pdbx_strand_id
1 'polypeptide(L)'
;MNIAQFEWNNVFILSGLFLDIIGAFVIAIPDISYLRRFHKPGRLWLALRNIEIDGIDSQSTGYEDFMSELDNIIDEPVDEDIIGVGIKYTALDMSGPNGQIHGINEVGDEPDPIHEGNFEQIRRRLREDIRKGESKIRGIGFLLLCSGFILQMVGTAL
;
A
#
# COMPACT_ATOMS: atom_id res chain seq x y z
N MET A 1 -45.88 -3.64 23.37
CA MET A 1 -44.46 -3.31 23.07
C MET A 1 -44.15 -2.01 23.79
N ASN A 2 -43.19 -2.02 24.72
CA ASN A 2 -42.86 -0.82 25.50
C ASN A 2 -42.14 0.20 24.61
N ILE A 3 -42.43 1.49 24.78
CA ILE A 3 -41.77 2.59 24.04
C ILE A 3 -40.24 2.49 24.15
N ALA A 4 -39.74 2.10 25.33
CA ALA A 4 -38.31 1.85 25.55
C ALA A 4 -37.73 0.74 24.64
N GLN A 5 -38.45 -0.37 24.41
CA GLN A 5 -37.96 -1.44 23.52
C GLN A 5 -37.86 -0.96 22.07
N PHE A 6 -38.84 -0.16 21.63
CA PHE A 6 -38.82 0.44 20.29
C PHE A 6 -37.64 1.38 20.08
N GLU A 7 -37.28 2.18 21.09
CA GLU A 7 -36.11 3.07 21.02
C GLU A 7 -34.78 2.29 20.96
N TRP A 8 -34.62 1.24 21.77
CA TRP A 8 -33.40 0.42 21.76
C TRP A 8 -33.20 -0.30 20.42
N ASN A 9 -34.26 -0.84 19.82
CA ASN A 9 -34.19 -1.50 18.51
C ASN A 9 -33.70 -0.55 17.41
N ASN A 10 -34.23 0.67 17.39
CA ASN A 10 -33.81 1.69 16.42
C ASN A 10 -32.34 2.08 16.60
N VAL A 11 -31.84 2.16 17.84
CA VAL A 11 -30.42 2.45 18.11
C VAL A 11 -29.52 1.35 17.54
N PHE A 12 -29.86 0.08 17.72
CA PHE A 12 -29.08 -1.05 17.19
C PHE A 12 -29.07 -1.06 15.66
N ILE A 13 -30.22 -0.85 15.02
CA ILE A 13 -30.34 -0.81 13.56
C ILE A 13 -29.53 0.35 12.97
N LEU A 14 -29.68 1.56 13.53
CA LEU A 14 -28.95 2.74 13.05
C LEU A 14 -27.43 2.62 13.26
N SER A 15 -27.02 2.08 14.41
CA SER A 15 -25.60 1.84 14.69
C SER A 15 -25.02 0.80 13.73
N GLY A 16 -25.78 -0.25 13.42
CA GLY A 16 -25.35 -1.28 12.48
C GLY A 16 -25.25 -0.73 11.06
N LEU A 17 -26.22 0.07 10.61
CA LEU A 17 -26.17 0.77 9.32
C LEU A 17 -24.94 1.68 9.22
N PHE A 18 -24.64 2.42 10.28
CA PHE A 18 -23.48 3.28 10.33
C PHE A 18 -22.17 2.49 10.21
N LEU A 19 -22.06 1.37 10.93
CA LEU A 19 -20.92 0.45 10.80
C LEU A 19 -20.78 -0.11 9.38
N ASP A 20 -21.90 -0.44 8.72
CA ASP A 20 -21.88 -0.94 7.36
C ASP A 20 -21.36 0.12 6.36
N ILE A 21 -21.83 1.37 6.50
CA ILE A 21 -21.37 2.49 5.67
C ILE A 21 -19.86 2.68 5.84
N ILE A 22 -19.36 2.68 7.07
CA ILE A 22 -17.92 2.79 7.34
C ILE A 22 -17.16 1.59 6.78
N GLY A 23 -17.66 0.37 6.98
CA GLY A 23 -17.03 -0.85 6.49
C GLY A 23 -16.89 -0.84 4.97
N ALA A 24 -17.95 -0.47 4.26
CA ALA A 24 -17.93 -0.31 2.80
C ALA A 24 -16.94 0.77 2.36
N PHE A 25 -16.90 1.90 3.07
CA PHE A 25 -15.93 2.96 2.79
C PHE A 25 -14.49 2.46 2.95
N VAL A 26 -14.19 1.76 4.06
CA VAL A 26 -12.85 1.20 4.34
C VAL A 26 -12.43 0.20 3.26
N ILE A 27 -13.33 -0.67 2.78
CA ILE A 27 -13.05 -1.60 1.68
C ILE A 27 -12.65 -0.86 0.40
N ALA A 28 -13.28 0.29 0.13
CA ALA A 28 -13.04 1.07 -1.08
C ALA A 28 -11.75 1.92 -1.03
N ILE A 29 -11.17 2.15 0.16
CA ILE A 29 -9.97 3.01 0.32
C ILE A 29 -8.83 2.64 -0.63
N PRO A 30 -8.40 1.36 -0.75
CA PRO A 30 -7.30 0.98 -1.63
C PRO A 30 -7.54 1.29 -3.12
N ASP A 31 -8.81 1.35 -3.52
CA ASP A 31 -9.19 1.54 -4.93
C ASP A 31 -9.24 3.03 -5.31
N ILE A 32 -9.27 3.95 -4.33
CA ILE A 32 -9.34 5.39 -4.55
C ILE A 32 -7.93 5.99 -4.65
N SER A 33 -7.53 6.44 -5.84
CA SER A 33 -6.17 6.97 -6.10
C SER A 33 -5.76 8.11 -5.16
N TYR A 34 -6.69 9.00 -4.78
CA TYR A 34 -6.42 10.10 -3.86
C TYR A 34 -6.12 9.63 -2.43
N LEU A 35 -6.71 8.49 -2.01
CA LEU A 35 -6.53 7.97 -0.66
C LEU A 35 -5.29 7.07 -0.53
N ARG A 36 -4.74 6.58 -1.65
CA ARG A 36 -3.55 5.73 -1.67
C ARG A 36 -2.35 6.33 -0.96
N ARG A 37 -2.16 7.65 -1.06
CA ARG A 37 -1.05 8.35 -0.39
C ARG A 37 -1.11 8.36 1.14
N PHE A 38 -2.26 8.04 1.74
CA PHE A 38 -2.41 8.04 3.19
C PHE A 38 -2.09 6.70 3.85
N HIS A 39 -1.91 5.62 3.08
CA HIS A 39 -1.59 4.31 3.62
C HIS A 39 -0.30 3.75 3.01
N LYS A 40 0.51 3.04 3.82
CA LYS A 40 1.80 2.46 3.41
C LYS A 40 1.71 1.70 2.07
N PRO A 41 0.72 0.81 1.83
CA PRO A 41 0.62 0.10 0.55
C PRO A 41 0.46 1.00 -0.68
N GLY A 42 -0.24 2.12 -0.55
CA GLY A 42 -0.49 3.02 -1.66
C GLY A 42 0.69 3.96 -1.90
N ARG A 43 1.42 4.35 -0.85
CA ARG A 43 2.70 5.05 -0.96
C ARG A 43 3.77 4.19 -1.63
N LEU A 44 3.88 2.92 -1.24
CA LEU A 44 4.75 1.93 -1.91
C LEU A 44 4.39 1.76 -3.39
N TRP A 45 3.10 1.71 -3.73
CA TRP A 45 2.66 1.63 -5.13
C TRP A 45 3.04 2.87 -5.94
N LEU A 46 2.90 4.07 -5.35
CA LEU A 46 3.32 5.32 -5.98
C LEU A 46 4.83 5.37 -6.19
N ALA A 47 5.60 4.96 -5.18
CA ALA A 47 7.04 4.89 -5.27
C ALA A 47 7.51 3.92 -6.36
N LEU A 48 6.98 2.69 -6.38
CA LEU A 48 7.28 1.70 -7.41
C LEU A 48 6.94 2.23 -8.81
N ARG A 49 5.80 2.92 -8.96
CA ARG A 49 5.39 3.52 -10.23
C ARG A 49 6.35 4.63 -10.67
N ASN A 50 6.77 5.51 -9.76
CA ASN A 50 7.67 6.61 -10.08
C ASN A 50 9.05 6.08 -10.51
N ILE A 51 9.55 5.07 -9.80
CA ILE A 51 10.80 4.37 -10.13
C ILE A 51 10.73 3.73 -11.52
N GLU A 52 9.61 3.12 -11.90
CA GLU A 52 9.40 2.54 -13.23
C GLU A 52 9.34 3.56 -14.37
N ILE A 53 9.03 4.85 -14.09
CA ILE A 53 8.86 5.88 -15.11
C ILE A 53 10.15 6.70 -15.26
N ASP A 54 10.52 7.45 -14.21
CA ASP A 54 11.60 8.45 -14.27
C ASP A 54 12.57 8.34 -13.07
N GLY A 55 12.34 7.39 -12.16
CA GLY A 55 13.01 7.34 -10.87
C GLY A 55 12.18 7.99 -9.76
N ILE A 56 12.67 7.90 -8.53
CA ILE A 56 12.09 8.53 -7.36
C ILE A 56 13.14 9.36 -6.63
N ASP A 57 12.79 10.55 -6.18
CA ASP A 57 13.64 11.38 -5.33
C ASP A 57 13.29 11.18 -3.84
N SER A 58 14.20 11.58 -2.97
CA SER A 58 13.99 11.53 -1.51
C SER A 58 12.80 12.36 -1.00
N GLN A 59 12.31 13.33 -1.78
CA GLN A 59 11.16 14.16 -1.43
C GLN A 59 9.82 13.57 -1.91
N SER A 60 9.85 12.51 -2.71
CA SER A 60 8.69 11.92 -3.33
C SER A 60 7.88 11.10 -2.34
N THR A 61 6.56 11.15 -2.50
CA THR A 61 5.66 10.38 -1.64
C THR A 61 5.92 8.88 -1.79
N GLY A 62 6.32 8.25 -0.68
CA GLY A 62 6.59 6.81 -0.60
C GLY A 62 8.06 6.43 -0.78
N TYR A 63 8.98 7.40 -0.91
CA TYR A 63 10.41 7.14 -0.95
C TYR A 63 10.90 6.39 0.29
N GLU A 64 10.62 6.92 1.49
CA GLU A 64 11.04 6.29 2.75
C GLU A 64 10.46 4.88 2.91
N ASP A 65 9.19 4.67 2.57
CA ASP A 65 8.58 3.34 2.63
C ASP A 65 9.25 2.38 1.64
N PHE A 66 9.59 2.88 0.44
CA PHE A 66 10.26 2.09 -0.58
C PHE A 66 11.67 1.71 -0.15
N MET A 67 12.47 2.65 0.36
CA MET A 67 13.82 2.40 0.87
C MET A 67 13.79 1.40 2.03
N SER A 68 12.86 1.59 2.98
CA SER A 68 12.68 0.62 4.08
C SER A 68 12.32 -0.78 3.59
N GLU A 69 11.51 -0.90 2.54
CA GLU A 69 11.19 -2.21 1.96
C GLU A 69 12.34 -2.77 1.13
N LEU A 70 13.12 -1.91 0.50
CA LEU A 70 14.32 -2.26 -0.24
C LEU A 70 15.39 -2.83 0.70
N ASP A 71 15.66 -2.18 1.83
CA ASP A 71 16.55 -2.66 2.90
C ASP A 71 16.07 -3.99 3.52
N ASN A 72 14.75 -4.23 3.54
CA ASN A 72 14.22 -5.53 4.00
C ASN A 72 14.40 -6.64 2.95
N ILE A 73 14.52 -6.28 1.67
CA ILE A 73 14.65 -7.24 0.57
C ILE A 73 16.12 -7.53 0.28
N ILE A 74 16.98 -6.52 0.41
CA ILE A 74 18.41 -6.55 0.18
C ILE A 74 19.08 -6.59 1.56
N ASP A 75 19.75 -7.70 1.89
CA ASP A 75 20.47 -7.87 3.18
C ASP A 75 21.69 -6.92 3.35
N GLU A 76 21.86 -5.96 2.45
CA GLU A 76 22.89 -4.92 2.50
C GLU A 76 22.22 -3.56 2.66
N PRO A 77 22.60 -2.77 3.67
CA PRO A 77 22.03 -1.46 3.88
C PRO A 77 22.35 -0.56 2.69
N VAL A 78 21.32 0.07 2.13
CA VAL A 78 21.50 1.05 1.06
C VAL A 78 22.14 2.31 1.65
N ASP A 79 23.15 2.85 0.96
CA ASP A 79 23.93 4.01 1.43
C ASP A 79 23.02 5.22 1.74
N GLU A 80 23.26 5.90 2.86
CA GLU A 80 22.44 7.01 3.35
C GLU A 80 22.56 8.27 2.46
N ASP A 81 23.61 8.34 1.63
CA ASP A 81 23.89 9.48 0.74
C ASP A 81 23.12 9.44 -0.59
N ILE A 82 22.22 8.47 -0.80
CA ILE A 82 21.43 8.35 -2.03
C ILE A 82 20.27 9.35 -2.03
N ILE A 83 20.31 10.32 -2.95
CA ILE A 83 19.30 11.38 -3.09
C ILE A 83 18.10 10.92 -3.94
N GLY A 84 18.27 9.89 -4.77
CA GLY A 84 17.20 9.30 -5.58
C GLY A 84 17.52 7.90 -6.10
N VAL A 85 16.49 7.18 -6.55
CA VAL A 85 16.59 5.79 -7.03
C VAL A 85 15.96 5.66 -8.41
N GLY A 86 16.65 5.02 -9.35
CA GLY A 86 16.17 4.80 -10.71
C GLY A 86 16.42 3.36 -11.21
N ILE A 87 15.80 3.00 -12.33
CA ILE A 87 16.04 1.72 -13.01
C ILE A 87 16.81 1.97 -14.29
N LYS A 88 17.90 1.23 -14.49
CA LYS A 88 18.58 1.15 -15.79
C LYS A 88 18.34 -0.23 -16.38
N TYR A 89 17.78 -0.26 -17.59
CA TYR A 89 17.61 -1.50 -18.34
C TYR A 89 18.87 -1.77 -19.17
N THR A 90 19.64 -2.78 -18.78
CA THR A 90 20.79 -3.21 -19.57
C THR A 90 20.33 -4.20 -20.64
N ALA A 91 20.33 -3.76 -21.91
CA ALA A 91 19.85 -4.55 -23.05
C ALA A 91 20.79 -5.71 -23.47
N LEU A 92 21.92 -5.89 -22.78
CA LEU A 92 23.00 -6.81 -23.20
C LEU A 92 22.99 -8.18 -22.51
N ASP A 93 22.09 -8.42 -21.57
CA ASP A 93 22.04 -9.70 -20.87
C ASP A 93 21.15 -10.70 -21.62
N MET A 94 21.70 -11.87 -21.99
CA MET A 94 21.03 -12.89 -22.81
C MET A 94 19.82 -13.56 -22.11
N SER A 95 19.53 -13.14 -20.87
CA SER A 95 18.44 -13.66 -20.02
C SER A 95 17.15 -12.82 -20.05
N GLY A 96 17.11 -11.74 -20.85
CA GLY A 96 15.98 -10.81 -20.92
C GLY A 96 16.31 -9.45 -20.28
N PRO A 97 15.41 -8.45 -20.36
CA PRO A 97 15.66 -7.12 -19.80
C PRO A 97 15.77 -7.18 -18.27
N ASN A 98 17.00 -7.34 -17.77
CA ASN A 98 17.31 -7.24 -16.35
C ASN A 98 17.48 -5.75 -16.02
N GLY A 99 16.44 -5.17 -15.39
CA GLY A 99 16.54 -3.84 -14.79
C GLY A 99 17.39 -3.92 -13.53
N GLN A 100 18.40 -3.07 -13.41
CA GLN A 100 19.17 -2.89 -12.19
C GLN A 100 18.72 -1.61 -11.49
N ILE A 101 18.71 -1.63 -10.16
CA ILE A 101 18.39 -0.47 -9.35
C ILE A 101 19.68 0.32 -9.13
N HIS A 102 19.63 1.61 -9.46
CA HIS A 102 20.75 2.52 -9.26
C HIS A 102 20.39 3.65 -8.32
N GLY A 103 21.38 4.07 -7.54
CA GLY A 103 21.33 5.24 -6.69
C GLY A 103 21.81 6.45 -7.45
N ILE A 104 21.23 7.59 -7.12
CA ILE A 104 21.64 8.89 -7.63
C ILE A 104 22.14 9.66 -6.42
N ASN A 105 23.46 9.75 -6.28
CA ASN A 105 24.13 10.41 -5.16
C ASN A 105 24.27 11.92 -5.41
N GLU A 106 24.57 12.35 -6.64
CA GLU A 106 24.65 13.78 -7.01
C GLU A 106 24.11 14.06 -8.44
N VAL A 107 23.71 15.31 -8.69
CA VAL A 107 23.25 15.76 -10.01
C VAL A 107 24.42 15.79 -10.99
N GLY A 108 24.55 14.75 -11.81
CA GLY A 108 25.56 14.64 -12.86
C GLY A 108 26.59 13.53 -12.65
N ASP A 109 26.48 12.76 -11.58
CA ASP A 109 27.37 11.63 -11.31
C ASP A 109 26.95 10.35 -12.08
N GLU A 110 27.90 9.45 -12.31
CA GLU A 110 27.55 8.13 -12.87
C GLU A 110 26.72 7.34 -11.83
N PRO A 111 25.55 6.82 -12.20
CA PRO A 111 24.64 6.17 -11.26
C PRO A 111 25.28 4.90 -10.68
N ASP A 112 25.60 4.94 -9.39
CA ASP A 112 26.16 3.80 -8.68
C ASP A 112 25.12 2.68 -8.55
N PRO A 113 25.47 1.43 -8.87
CA PRO A 113 24.56 0.31 -8.68
C PRO A 113 24.31 0.12 -7.19
N ILE A 114 23.07 0.34 -6.73
CA ILE A 114 22.66 0.02 -5.36
C ILE A 114 22.73 -1.50 -5.16
N HIS A 115 22.36 -2.25 -6.21
CA HIS A 115 22.34 -3.70 -6.16
C HIS A 115 22.36 -4.31 -7.57
N GLU A 116 23.20 -5.33 -7.77
CA GLU A 116 23.18 -6.15 -9.00
C GLU A 116 21.95 -7.06 -9.10
N GLY A 117 21.06 -7.04 -8.09
CA GLY A 117 19.86 -7.86 -8.07
C GLY A 117 18.82 -7.45 -9.11
N ASN A 118 18.10 -8.46 -9.60
CA ASN A 118 17.09 -8.29 -10.62
C ASN A 118 15.90 -7.48 -10.09
N PHE A 119 15.68 -6.28 -10.63
CA PHE A 119 14.55 -5.40 -10.28
C PHE A 119 13.20 -6.13 -10.35
N GLU A 120 13.04 -7.12 -11.23
CA GLU A 120 11.79 -7.87 -11.33
C GLU A 120 11.49 -8.69 -10.05
N GLN A 121 12.51 -9.16 -9.34
CA GLN A 121 12.31 -9.84 -8.05
C GLN A 121 11.86 -8.86 -6.96
N ILE A 122 12.48 -7.68 -6.92
CA ILE A 122 12.15 -6.60 -5.99
C ILE A 122 10.72 -6.10 -6.26
N ARG A 123 10.41 -5.84 -7.54
CA ARG A 123 9.08 -5.50 -8.04
C ARG A 123 8.03 -6.53 -7.62
N ARG A 124 8.34 -7.82 -7.76
CA ARG A 124 7.40 -8.90 -7.39
C ARG A 124 7.13 -8.88 -5.89
N ARG A 125 8.16 -8.81 -5.05
CA ARG A 125 8.01 -8.74 -3.58
C ARG A 125 7.22 -7.50 -3.15
N LEU A 126 7.58 -6.32 -3.66
CA LEU A 126 6.86 -5.08 -3.40
C LEU A 126 5.38 -5.19 -3.77
N ARG A 127 5.06 -5.75 -4.95
CA ARG A 127 3.67 -5.97 -5.37
C ARG A 127 2.93 -6.94 -4.45
N GLU A 128 3.59 -7.98 -3.96
CA GLU A 128 3.00 -8.89 -2.98
C GLU A 128 2.71 -8.18 -1.65
N ASP A 129 3.61 -7.33 -1.16
CA ASP A 129 3.41 -6.63 0.11
C ASP A 129 2.37 -5.51 0.00
N ILE A 130 2.30 -4.83 -1.15
CA ILE A 130 1.19 -3.94 -1.48
C ILE A 130 -0.13 -4.71 -1.41
N ARG A 131 -0.23 -5.86 -2.11
CA ARG A 131 -1.45 -6.69 -2.13
C ARG A 131 -1.83 -7.19 -0.74
N LYS A 132 -0.87 -7.65 0.07
CA LYS A 132 -1.12 -8.07 1.45
C LYS A 132 -1.67 -6.90 2.28
N GLY A 133 -1.07 -5.71 2.14
CA GLY A 133 -1.52 -4.51 2.83
C GLY A 133 -2.94 -4.08 2.44
N GLU A 134 -3.24 -4.03 1.14
CA GLU A 134 -4.59 -3.74 0.63
C GLU A 134 -5.62 -4.77 1.11
N SER A 135 -5.23 -6.05 1.12
CA SER A 135 -6.08 -7.14 1.60
C SER A 135 -6.37 -7.01 3.10
N LYS A 136 -5.41 -6.57 3.91
CA LYS A 136 -5.63 -6.29 5.33
C LYS A 136 -6.64 -5.16 5.54
N ILE A 137 -6.52 -4.06 4.78
CA ILE A 137 -7.48 -2.95 4.85
C ILE A 137 -8.89 -3.44 4.48
N ARG A 138 -9.02 -4.18 3.37
CA ARG A 138 -10.30 -4.76 2.96
C ARG A 138 -10.85 -5.74 4.00
N GLY A 139 -10.00 -6.54 4.64
CA GLY A 139 -10.38 -7.46 5.71
C GLY A 139 -10.96 -6.73 6.92
N ILE A 140 -10.38 -5.61 7.33
CA ILE A 140 -10.91 -4.76 8.41
C ILE A 140 -12.29 -4.22 8.02
N GLY A 141 -12.44 -3.70 6.81
CA GLY A 141 -13.73 -3.21 6.32
C GLY A 141 -14.80 -4.32 6.25
N PHE A 142 -14.42 -5.53 5.86
CA PHE A 142 -15.32 -6.69 5.88
C PHE A 142 -15.77 -7.07 7.30
N LEU A 143 -14.86 -7.04 8.27
CA LEU A 143 -15.20 -7.30 9.68
C LEU A 143 -16.18 -6.24 10.24
N LEU A 144 -16.02 -4.98 9.83
CA LEU A 144 -16.96 -3.91 10.17
C LEU A 144 -18.35 -4.16 9.57
N LEU A 145 -18.42 -4.55 8.29
CA LEU A 145 -19.68 -4.94 7.64
C LEU A 145 -20.35 -6.12 8.36
N CYS A 146 -19.60 -7.17 8.69
CA CYS A 146 -20.18 -8.31 9.40
C CYS A 146 -20.71 -7.91 10.77
N SER A 147 -20.00 -7.03 11.47
CA SER A 147 -20.41 -6.54 12.79
C SER A 147 -21.64 -5.65 12.70
N GLY A 148 -21.73 -4.76 11.70
CA GLY A 148 -22.90 -3.92 11.42
C GLY A 148 -24.14 -4.75 11.08
N PHE A 149 -23.99 -5.74 10.20
CA PHE A 149 -25.05 -6.66 9.84
C PHE A 149 -25.55 -7.50 11.04
N ILE A 150 -24.65 -8.01 11.88
CA ILE A 150 -25.03 -8.73 13.11
C ILE A 150 -25.82 -7.80 14.05
N LEU A 151 -25.38 -6.56 14.20
CA LEU A 151 -26.05 -5.57 15.06
C LEU A 151 -27.46 -5.23 14.56
N GLN A 152 -27.64 -5.09 13.24
CA GLN A 152 -28.97 -4.91 12.63
C GLN A 152 -29.87 -6.12 12.84
N MET A 153 -29.35 -7.35 12.69
CA MET A 153 -30.11 -8.56 12.94
C MET A 153 -30.60 -8.63 14.39
N VAL A 154 -29.73 -8.32 15.36
CA VAL A 154 -30.09 -8.26 16.78
C VAL A 154 -31.15 -7.18 17.03
N GLY A 155 -30.97 -5.98 16.48
CA GLY A 155 -31.94 -4.89 16.61
C GLY A 155 -33.30 -5.16 15.96
N THR A 156 -33.34 -6.01 14.93
CA THR A 156 -34.59 -6.42 14.25
C THR A 156 -35.29 -7.58 14.95
N ALA A 157 -34.53 -8.45 15.62
CA ALA A 157 -35.06 -9.63 16.31
C ALA A 157 -35.55 -9.35 17.74
N LEU A 158 -35.04 -8.29 18.38
CA LEU A 158 -35.49 -7.78 19.69
C LEU A 158 -36.77 -6.95 19.57
#